data_AF-A0A369RW39-F1
#
_entry.id   AF-A0A369RW39-F1
#
_cell.length_a   1.000
_cell.length_b   1.000
_cell.length_c   1.000
_cell.angle_alpha   90.00
_cell.angle_beta   90.00
_cell.angle_gamma   90.00
#
_symmetry.space_group_name_H-M   'P 1'
#
loop_
_entity.id
_entity.type
_entity.pdbx_description
1 polymer ?
#
loop_
_entity_poly.entity_id
_entity_poly.type
_entity_poly.pdbx_seq_one_letter_code
_entity_poly.pdbx_strand_id
1 'polypeptide(L)'
;MTANEMEPLKDLVEPMVLDFHPDVTHILDQPQWKRYKSLFHQIWGAAAYKGAEECDDNFVPTVKRLSNTITWARLSNGLKRTGLKVGGISLMGFSRPTYSLPTCQILPASIPSLLLNVYTLKACEYHMYIASEIAVCALRCIDYLQIELKEDYTIETCDRMPGRQSYRLLSILRVLKSRVSNVMAKLGKNRYLLGDQLYKSLLVDELTYLRQALKSLNKEIQIAFKEIYNDYSIDEWRYRHVRPLTTLVNDLYWHVLHVTVQA
;
A
#
# COMPACT_ATOMS: atom_id res chain seq x y z
N MET A 1 -8.67 -25.62 -14.86
CA MET A 1 -7.96 -26.74 -15.47
C MET A 1 -8.32 -28.04 -14.78
N THR A 2 -8.64 -29.06 -15.56
CA THR A 2 -8.87 -30.44 -15.14
C THR A 2 -7.54 -31.17 -14.93
N ALA A 3 -7.56 -32.36 -14.32
CA ALA A 3 -6.34 -33.17 -14.16
C ALA A 3 -5.74 -33.56 -15.52
N ASN A 4 -6.59 -33.90 -16.50
CA ASN A 4 -6.17 -34.28 -17.86
C ASN A 4 -5.46 -33.13 -18.58
N GLU A 5 -5.88 -31.88 -18.34
CA GLU A 5 -5.22 -30.69 -18.89
C GLU A 5 -3.87 -30.40 -18.21
N MET A 6 -3.67 -30.86 -16.97
CA MET A 6 -2.44 -30.63 -16.20
C MET A 6 -1.39 -31.73 -16.37
N GLU A 7 -1.81 -32.97 -16.67
CA GLU A 7 -0.93 -34.14 -16.81
C GLU A 7 0.28 -33.91 -17.72
N PRO A 8 0.16 -33.27 -18.91
CA PRO A 8 1.31 -33.02 -19.78
C PRO A 8 2.36 -32.08 -19.18
N LEU A 9 2.03 -31.33 -18.13
CA LEU A 9 2.89 -30.33 -17.50
C LEU A 9 3.60 -30.83 -16.25
N LYS A 10 3.25 -32.03 -15.77
CA LYS A 10 3.61 -32.51 -14.42
C LYS A 10 5.11 -32.52 -14.10
N ASP A 11 5.94 -32.80 -15.11
CA ASP A 11 7.40 -32.87 -15.03
C ASP A 11 8.08 -31.62 -15.63
N LEU A 12 7.30 -30.65 -16.12
CA LEU A 12 7.78 -29.45 -16.81
C LEU A 12 7.67 -28.19 -15.96
N VAL A 13 6.74 -28.15 -14.99
CA VAL A 13 6.43 -26.95 -14.22
C VAL A 13 6.17 -27.25 -12.75
N GLU A 14 6.35 -26.22 -11.92
CA GLU A 14 5.92 -26.20 -10.53
C GLU A 14 4.83 -25.13 -10.37
N PRO A 15 3.58 -25.51 -10.01
CA PRO A 15 2.50 -24.54 -9.90
C PRO A 15 2.74 -23.53 -8.78
N MET A 16 2.48 -22.25 -9.06
CA MET A 16 2.43 -21.19 -8.06
C MET A 16 1.00 -20.74 -7.85
N VAL A 17 0.51 -20.85 -6.61
CA VAL A 17 -0.84 -20.42 -6.24
C VAL A 17 -0.78 -18.98 -5.76
N LEU A 18 -1.49 -18.10 -6.47
CA LEU A 18 -1.55 -16.67 -6.16
C LEU A 18 -2.84 -16.37 -5.39
N ASP A 19 -2.70 -15.92 -4.15
CA ASP A 19 -3.81 -15.41 -3.36
C ASP A 19 -3.33 -14.29 -2.44
N PHE A 20 -3.92 -13.10 -2.59
CA PHE A 20 -3.51 -11.91 -1.87
C PHE A 20 -4.54 -11.46 -0.82
N HIS A 21 -5.55 -12.28 -0.53
CA HIS A 21 -6.46 -12.00 0.57
C HIS A 21 -5.69 -11.99 1.89
N PRO A 22 -6.03 -11.10 2.84
CA PRO A 22 -5.42 -11.09 4.16
C PRO A 22 -5.53 -12.45 4.88
N ASP A 23 -6.56 -13.22 4.55
CA ASP A 23 -6.78 -14.57 5.05
C ASP A 23 -6.97 -15.58 3.92
N VAL A 24 -5.96 -16.43 3.70
CA VAL A 24 -5.99 -17.50 2.70
C VAL A 24 -6.61 -18.80 3.22
N THR A 25 -7.26 -18.80 4.39
CA THR A 25 -7.97 -20.01 4.88
C THR A 25 -9.14 -20.40 3.97
N HIS A 26 -9.71 -19.45 3.24
CA HIS A 26 -10.79 -19.70 2.29
C HIS A 26 -10.40 -20.64 1.14
N ILE A 27 -9.10 -20.85 0.88
CA ILE A 27 -8.62 -21.82 -0.11
C ILE A 27 -8.21 -23.17 0.49
N LEU A 28 -8.33 -23.40 1.81
CA LEU A 28 -7.89 -24.64 2.48
C LEU A 28 -8.53 -25.90 1.90
N ASP A 29 -9.85 -25.87 1.67
CA ASP A 29 -10.64 -27.05 1.28
C ASP A 29 -10.73 -27.25 -0.24
N GLN A 30 -9.89 -26.55 -1.00
CA GLN A 30 -9.91 -26.62 -2.45
C GLN A 30 -9.50 -28.03 -2.95
N PRO A 31 -10.34 -28.71 -3.77
CA PRO A 31 -10.00 -30.00 -4.39
C PRO A 31 -8.69 -29.98 -5.20
N GLN A 32 -8.27 -28.78 -5.63
CA GLN A 32 -7.04 -28.50 -6.35
C GLN A 32 -5.81 -29.03 -5.62
N TRP A 33 -5.76 -28.97 -4.28
CA TRP A 33 -4.61 -29.47 -3.51
C TRP A 33 -4.36 -30.96 -3.70
N LYS A 34 -5.44 -31.76 -3.78
CA LYS A 34 -5.33 -33.21 -4.04
C LYS A 34 -4.76 -33.46 -5.44
N ARG A 35 -5.19 -32.69 -6.43
CA ARG A 35 -4.69 -32.77 -7.81
C ARG A 35 -3.24 -32.33 -7.92
N TYR A 36 -2.88 -31.23 -7.26
CA TYR A 36 -1.50 -30.75 -7.25
C TYR A 36 -0.57 -31.77 -6.60
N LYS A 37 -1.01 -32.38 -5.49
CA LYS A 37 -0.26 -33.44 -4.81
C LYS A 37 -0.06 -34.69 -5.68
N SER A 38 -1.04 -35.06 -6.51
CA SER A 38 -0.94 -36.25 -7.35
C SER A 38 -0.13 -36.04 -8.63
N LEU A 39 -0.06 -34.79 -9.11
CA LEU A 39 0.55 -34.48 -10.41
C LEU A 39 1.95 -33.88 -10.27
N PHE A 40 2.11 -32.83 -9.48
CA PHE A 40 3.34 -32.03 -9.50
C PHE A 40 4.28 -32.42 -8.36
N HIS A 41 5.59 -32.28 -8.61
CA HIS A 41 6.61 -32.55 -7.59
C HIS A 41 6.42 -31.70 -6.34
N GLN A 42 6.15 -30.40 -6.54
CA GLN A 42 5.91 -29.43 -5.48
C GLN A 42 5.10 -28.24 -6.01
N ILE A 43 4.60 -27.43 -5.08
CA ILE A 43 3.94 -26.16 -5.37
C ILE A 43 4.63 -24.99 -4.68
N TRP A 44 4.30 -23.77 -5.11
CA TRP A 44 4.71 -22.53 -4.47
C TRP A 44 3.49 -21.72 -4.04
N GLY A 45 3.59 -21.02 -2.91
CA GLY A 45 2.65 -19.96 -2.54
C GLY A 45 3.17 -18.60 -2.97
N ALA A 46 2.27 -17.62 -3.09
CA ALA A 46 2.65 -16.23 -3.31
C ALA A 46 1.89 -15.30 -2.38
N ALA A 47 2.64 -14.61 -1.53
CA ALA A 47 2.15 -13.52 -0.70
C ALA A 47 2.58 -12.18 -1.30
N ALA A 48 1.97 -11.08 -0.86
CA ALA A 48 2.32 -9.74 -1.33
C ALA A 48 2.81 -8.85 -0.19
N TYR A 49 3.87 -8.08 -0.42
CA TYR A 49 4.33 -7.03 0.52
C TYR A 49 3.88 -5.61 0.10
N LYS A 50 3.42 -5.45 -1.14
CA LYS A 50 2.80 -4.22 -1.64
C LYS A 50 1.88 -4.51 -2.83
N GLY A 51 0.96 -3.60 -3.12
CA GLY A 51 0.01 -3.66 -4.24
C GLY A 51 -1.07 -4.71 -4.00
N ALA A 52 -1.48 -5.43 -5.06
CA ALA A 52 -2.50 -6.49 -5.03
C ALA A 52 -3.80 -6.08 -4.31
N GLU A 53 -4.18 -4.81 -4.51
CA GLU A 53 -5.41 -4.15 -4.07
C GLU A 53 -5.75 -3.08 -5.15
N GLU A 54 -6.84 -2.34 -4.96
CA GLU A 54 -7.30 -1.30 -5.88
C GLU A 54 -6.27 -0.18 -6.10
N CYS A 55 -6.37 0.50 -7.26
CA CYS A 55 -5.35 1.42 -7.76
C CYS A 55 -5.23 2.76 -7.03
N ASP A 56 -6.18 3.09 -6.15
CA ASP A 56 -6.25 4.42 -5.57
C ASP A 56 -5.52 4.54 -4.22
N ASP A 57 -5.06 3.42 -3.66
CA ASP A 57 -4.24 3.41 -2.45
C ASP A 57 -2.74 3.46 -2.78
N ASN A 58 -2.19 4.66 -2.66
CA ASN A 58 -0.76 4.91 -2.79
C ASN A 58 0.02 4.52 -1.53
N PHE A 59 -0.70 4.26 -0.45
CA PHE A 59 -0.11 3.83 0.79
C PHE A 59 -0.05 2.29 0.80
N VAL A 60 0.96 1.74 1.45
CA VAL A 60 1.15 0.29 1.48
C VAL A 60 0.29 -0.28 2.61
N PRO A 61 -0.71 -1.15 2.33
CA PRO A 61 -1.64 -1.65 3.34
C PRO A 61 -0.98 -2.75 4.18
N THR A 62 0.03 -2.38 4.97
CA THR A 62 0.96 -3.37 5.49
C THR A 62 0.31 -4.37 6.45
N VAL A 63 -0.66 -3.94 7.24
CA VAL A 63 -1.39 -4.87 8.12
C VAL A 63 -2.03 -6.00 7.30
N LYS A 64 -2.69 -5.66 6.18
CA LYS A 64 -3.28 -6.65 5.27
C LYS A 64 -2.23 -7.55 4.63
N ARG A 65 -1.10 -6.97 4.19
CA ARG A 65 0.03 -7.72 3.59
C ARG A 65 0.66 -8.70 4.58
N LEU A 66 0.87 -8.24 5.81
CA LEU A 66 1.40 -9.05 6.88
C LEU A 66 0.44 -10.19 7.25
N SER A 67 -0.87 -9.91 7.36
CA SER A 67 -1.89 -10.95 7.55
C SER A 67 -1.87 -11.99 6.44
N ASN A 68 -1.81 -11.57 5.17
CA ASN A 68 -1.69 -12.46 4.02
C ASN A 68 -0.46 -13.38 4.15
N THR A 69 0.70 -12.81 4.52
CA THR A 69 1.93 -13.59 4.73
C THR A 69 1.83 -14.58 5.89
N ILE A 70 1.26 -14.18 7.03
CA ILE A 70 1.06 -15.08 8.18
C ILE A 70 0.14 -16.24 7.81
N THR A 71 -0.98 -15.96 7.14
CA THR A 71 -1.94 -16.99 6.77
C THR A 71 -1.36 -17.93 5.69
N TRP A 72 -0.56 -17.43 4.76
CA TRP A 72 0.22 -18.26 3.83
C TRP A 72 1.22 -19.16 4.53
N ALA A 73 1.96 -18.67 5.53
CA ALA A 73 2.90 -19.48 6.31
C ALA A 73 2.17 -20.64 7.03
N ARG A 74 1.01 -20.36 7.64
CA ARG A 74 0.16 -21.36 8.29
C ARG A 74 -0.39 -22.39 7.30
N LEU A 75 -0.92 -21.92 6.16
CA LEU A 75 -1.42 -22.78 5.07
C LEU A 75 -0.31 -23.69 4.54
N SER A 76 0.87 -23.15 4.26
CA SER A 76 2.04 -23.93 3.80
C SER A 76 2.40 -25.05 4.77
N ASN A 77 2.43 -24.77 6.07
CA ASN A 77 2.67 -25.77 7.10
C ASN A 77 1.55 -26.82 7.16
N GLY A 78 0.29 -26.41 7.00
CA GLY A 78 -0.86 -27.33 6.89
C GLY A 78 -0.75 -28.28 5.70
N LEU A 79 -0.47 -27.74 4.50
CA LEU A 79 -0.32 -28.51 3.27
C LEU A 79 0.84 -29.51 3.35
N LYS A 80 1.98 -29.11 3.92
CA LYS A 80 3.12 -30.01 4.17
C LYS A 80 2.74 -31.23 5.03
N ARG A 81 1.90 -31.05 6.05
CA ARG A 81 1.40 -32.15 6.89
C ARG A 81 0.50 -33.13 6.13
N THR A 82 -0.14 -32.69 5.05
CA THR A 82 -0.90 -33.60 4.17
C THR A 82 -0.01 -34.43 3.25
N GLY A 83 1.30 -34.18 3.23
CA GLY A 83 2.26 -34.80 2.31
C GLY A 83 2.40 -34.09 0.96
N LEU A 84 1.78 -32.91 0.77
CA LEU A 84 2.03 -32.06 -0.39
C LEU A 84 3.32 -31.27 -0.15
N LYS A 85 4.28 -31.35 -1.08
CA LYS A 85 5.51 -30.56 -1.00
C LYS A 85 5.24 -29.10 -1.37
N VAL A 86 5.71 -28.18 -0.52
CA VAL A 86 5.65 -26.74 -0.77
C VAL A 86 7.07 -26.20 -0.78
N GLY A 87 7.53 -25.73 -1.95
CA GLY A 87 8.90 -25.26 -2.17
C GLY A 87 9.21 -23.94 -1.45
N GLY A 88 8.20 -23.09 -1.29
CA GLY A 88 8.33 -21.83 -0.56
C GLY A 88 7.16 -20.89 -0.80
N ILE A 89 7.31 -19.66 -0.28
CA ILE A 89 6.38 -18.56 -0.51
C ILE A 89 7.18 -17.42 -1.16
N SER A 90 6.74 -16.99 -2.34
CA SER A 90 7.32 -15.83 -3.03
C SER A 90 6.65 -14.55 -2.54
N LEU A 91 7.45 -13.50 -2.29
CA LEU A 91 6.94 -12.18 -1.90
C LEU A 91 6.84 -11.27 -3.12
N MET A 92 5.62 -10.88 -3.46
CA MET A 92 5.32 -10.09 -4.64
C MET A 92 5.09 -8.62 -4.30
N GLY A 93 5.53 -7.73 -5.19
CA GLY A 93 5.38 -6.29 -5.02
C GLY A 93 4.80 -5.62 -6.26
N PHE A 94 3.48 -5.72 -6.43
CA PHE A 94 2.80 -5.14 -7.59
C PHE A 94 2.91 -3.62 -7.57
N SER A 95 3.39 -3.03 -8.65
CA SER A 95 3.46 -1.57 -8.83
C SER A 95 2.23 -1.01 -9.53
N ARG A 96 1.55 -1.84 -10.33
CA ARG A 96 0.35 -1.53 -11.11
C ARG A 96 -0.66 -2.66 -10.92
N PRO A 97 -1.94 -2.38 -10.63
CA PRO A 97 -2.95 -3.43 -10.52
C PRO A 97 -3.34 -4.04 -11.87
N THR A 98 -3.24 -3.28 -12.96
CA THR A 98 -3.35 -3.80 -14.33
C THR A 98 -2.35 -3.07 -15.24
N TYR A 99 -2.05 -3.64 -16.42
CA TYR A 99 -1.12 -3.06 -17.39
C TYR A 99 -1.52 -1.65 -17.86
N SER A 100 -2.80 -1.31 -17.82
CA SER A 100 -3.34 -0.03 -18.26
C SER A 100 -3.40 1.03 -17.14
N LEU A 101 -3.04 0.67 -15.91
CA LEU A 101 -3.17 1.55 -14.75
C LEU A 101 -1.79 2.09 -14.32
N PRO A 102 -1.75 3.35 -13.83
CA PRO A 102 -0.50 3.99 -13.44
C PRO A 102 0.10 3.35 -12.19
N THR A 103 1.36 3.67 -11.94
CA THR A 103 2.06 3.22 -10.72
C THR A 103 1.35 3.76 -9.47
N CYS A 104 0.95 2.86 -8.56
CA CYS A 104 0.28 3.23 -7.29
C CYS A 104 1.31 3.32 -6.15
N GLN A 105 1.79 2.16 -5.71
CA GLN A 105 2.70 2.02 -4.57
C GLN A 105 4.16 1.90 -5.02
N ILE A 106 4.97 2.84 -4.54
CA ILE A 106 6.41 2.89 -4.81
C ILE A 106 7.20 1.97 -3.88
N LEU A 107 8.29 1.42 -4.41
CA LEU A 107 9.20 0.55 -3.66
C LEU A 107 9.73 1.19 -2.37
N PRO A 108 10.28 2.43 -2.37
CA PRO A 108 10.90 2.99 -1.16
C PRO A 108 9.95 3.07 0.04
N ALA A 109 8.68 3.43 -0.19
CA ALA A 109 7.68 3.48 0.87
C ALA A 109 7.21 2.08 1.33
N SER A 110 7.46 1.04 0.54
CA SER A 110 7.10 -0.33 0.88
C SER A 110 8.20 -1.12 1.59
N ILE A 111 9.41 -0.56 1.74
CA ILE A 111 10.54 -1.25 2.38
C ILE A 111 10.21 -1.75 3.79
N PRO A 112 9.57 -0.96 4.68
CA PRO A 112 9.15 -1.47 6.00
C PRO A 112 8.24 -2.70 5.88
N SER A 113 7.29 -2.65 4.94
CA SER A 113 6.38 -3.77 4.68
C SER A 113 7.11 -5.00 4.15
N LEU A 114 8.02 -4.82 3.19
CA LEU A 114 8.85 -5.90 2.64
C LEU A 114 9.61 -6.61 3.76
N LEU A 115 10.31 -5.85 4.61
CA LEU A 115 11.09 -6.43 5.70
C LEU A 115 10.22 -7.16 6.72
N LEU A 116 9.08 -6.59 7.09
CA LEU A 116 8.11 -7.26 7.96
C LEU A 116 7.69 -8.62 7.41
N ASN A 117 7.28 -8.66 6.14
CA ASN A 117 6.87 -9.89 5.49
C ASN A 117 8.02 -10.91 5.38
N VAL A 118 9.25 -10.47 5.05
CA VAL A 118 10.43 -11.35 4.97
C VAL A 118 10.73 -12.00 6.32
N TYR A 119 10.81 -11.22 7.40
CA TYR A 119 11.14 -11.75 8.72
C TYR A 119 10.00 -12.63 9.28
N THR A 120 8.75 -12.29 9.02
CA THR A 120 7.61 -13.14 9.39
C THR A 120 7.64 -14.48 8.65
N LEU A 121 8.00 -14.52 7.37
CA LEU A 121 8.21 -15.79 6.66
C LEU A 121 9.36 -16.60 7.25
N LYS A 122 10.47 -15.94 7.62
CA LYS A 122 11.64 -16.60 8.22
C LYS A 122 11.33 -17.21 9.59
N ALA A 123 10.54 -16.52 10.41
CA ALA A 123 10.11 -16.99 11.72
C ALA A 123 8.92 -17.96 11.67
N CYS A 124 8.24 -18.08 10.53
CA CYS A 124 6.96 -18.77 10.36
C CYS A 124 5.80 -18.23 11.24
N GLU A 125 6.01 -17.15 11.97
CA GLU A 125 5.04 -16.47 12.84
C GLU A 125 5.34 -14.96 12.89
N TYR A 126 4.35 -14.15 13.28
CA TYR A 126 4.57 -12.75 13.62
C TYR A 126 4.63 -12.57 15.13
N HIS A 127 5.64 -11.81 15.58
CA HIS A 127 5.76 -11.40 16.96
C HIS A 127 6.21 -9.94 17.04
N MET A 128 5.83 -9.26 18.11
CA MET A 128 6.17 -7.83 18.32
C MET A 128 7.69 -7.57 18.34
N TYR A 129 8.49 -8.57 18.75
CA TYR A 129 9.95 -8.48 18.70
C TYR A 129 10.51 -8.46 17.27
N ILE A 130 9.82 -9.03 16.28
CA ILE A 130 10.22 -8.96 14.87
C ILE A 130 10.18 -7.50 14.39
N ALA A 131 9.13 -6.75 14.74
CA ALA A 131 9.04 -5.34 14.40
C ALA A 131 10.18 -4.52 15.01
N SER A 132 10.56 -4.84 16.25
CA SER A 132 11.66 -4.18 16.96
C SER A 132 13.03 -4.53 16.36
N GLU A 133 13.26 -5.79 16.01
CA GLU A 133 14.49 -6.24 15.35
C GLU A 133 14.65 -5.61 13.96
N ILE A 134 13.57 -5.55 13.17
CA ILE A 134 13.58 -4.87 11.87
C ILE A 134 13.90 -3.38 12.04
N ALA A 135 13.26 -2.72 13.00
CA ALA A 135 13.46 -1.31 13.27
C ALA A 135 14.94 -1.00 13.52
N VAL A 136 15.57 -1.72 14.44
CA VAL A 136 16.95 -1.46 14.86
C VAL A 136 17.97 -1.99 13.84
N CYS A 137 17.84 -3.24 13.42
CA CYS A 137 18.88 -3.93 12.64
C CYS A 137 18.80 -3.65 11.14
N ALA A 138 17.59 -3.52 10.58
CA ALA A 138 17.41 -3.39 9.13
C ALA A 138 17.07 -1.96 8.70
N LEU A 139 16.17 -1.29 9.42
CA LEU A 139 15.74 0.08 9.13
C LEU A 139 16.63 1.15 9.80
N ARG A 140 17.50 0.73 10.73
CA ARG A 140 18.44 1.60 11.47
C ARG A 140 17.74 2.74 12.21
N CYS A 141 16.60 2.42 12.81
CA CYS A 141 15.86 3.32 13.68
C CYS A 141 16.52 3.39 15.06
N ILE A 142 16.41 4.55 15.71
CA ILE A 142 16.89 4.76 17.09
C ILE A 142 15.99 4.01 18.10
N ASP A 143 14.74 3.75 17.73
CA ASP A 143 13.73 3.14 18.58
C ASP A 143 12.85 2.11 17.81
N TYR A 144 11.85 1.51 18.47
CA TYR A 144 10.95 0.51 17.90
C TYR A 144 10.07 1.05 16.77
N LEU A 145 9.80 0.19 15.77
CA LEU A 145 8.83 0.46 14.71
C LEU A 145 7.43 0.16 15.26
N GLN A 146 6.65 1.20 15.56
CA GLN A 146 5.22 1.02 15.79
C GLN A 146 4.53 0.67 14.48
N ILE A 147 4.17 -0.61 14.34
CA ILE A 147 3.11 -0.99 13.43
C ILE A 147 1.81 -0.67 14.17
N GLU A 148 1.39 0.60 14.17
CA GLU A 148 0.00 0.82 14.54
C GLU A 148 -0.83 0.03 13.53
N LEU A 149 -1.71 -0.84 14.02
CA LEU A 149 -2.71 -1.56 13.22
C LEU A 149 -3.66 -0.60 12.46
N LYS A 150 -3.41 0.72 12.57
CA LYS A 150 -4.00 1.84 11.85
C LYS A 150 -3.12 2.32 10.70
N GLU A 151 -2.56 1.41 9.90
CA GLU A 151 -1.91 1.71 8.60
C GLU A 151 -0.75 2.74 8.59
N ASP A 152 -0.41 3.44 9.67
CA ASP A 152 0.62 4.47 9.70
C ASP A 152 1.83 4.01 10.54
N TYR A 153 3.03 4.10 9.96
CA TYR A 153 4.30 4.01 10.68
C TYR A 153 4.82 5.38 11.07
N THR A 154 5.26 5.51 12.31
CA THR A 154 6.08 6.64 12.79
C THR A 154 7.55 6.40 12.43
N ILE A 155 7.96 6.82 11.24
CA ILE A 155 9.36 6.69 10.76
C ILE A 155 10.29 7.84 11.21
N GLU A 156 9.82 8.69 12.13
CA GLU A 156 10.57 9.88 12.57
C GLU A 156 11.92 9.49 13.18
N THR A 157 11.99 8.34 13.85
CA THR A 157 13.19 7.79 14.50
C THR A 157 14.13 7.03 13.54
N CYS A 158 13.77 6.87 12.27
CA CYS A 158 14.48 6.02 11.29
C CYS A 158 15.33 6.85 10.32
N ASP A 159 16.26 7.65 10.82
CA ASP A 159 17.01 8.65 10.03
C ASP A 159 17.80 8.08 8.84
N ARG A 160 18.23 6.81 8.93
CA ARG A 160 19.06 6.14 7.91
C ARG A 160 18.28 5.13 7.06
N MET A 161 16.96 5.09 7.16
CA MET A 161 16.13 4.19 6.36
C MET A 161 16.16 4.58 4.87
N PRO A 162 16.50 3.67 3.95
CA PRO A 162 16.36 3.92 2.51
C PRO A 162 14.91 4.25 2.17
N GLY A 163 14.69 5.28 1.36
CA GLY A 163 13.32 5.70 1.01
C GLY A 163 12.53 6.37 2.13
N ARG A 164 13.17 6.74 3.26
CA ARG A 164 12.53 7.48 4.36
C ARG A 164 11.79 8.71 3.89
N GLN A 165 12.42 9.53 3.05
CA GLN A 165 11.78 10.74 2.55
C GLN A 165 10.57 10.42 1.67
N SER A 166 10.67 9.40 0.81
CA SER A 166 9.52 8.97 0.01
C SER A 166 8.37 8.51 0.91
N TYR A 167 8.64 7.70 1.92
CA TYR A 167 7.65 7.26 2.89
C TYR A 167 7.00 8.46 3.61
N ARG A 168 7.79 9.38 4.17
CA ARG A 168 7.30 10.57 4.89
C ARG A 168 6.34 11.38 4.02
N LEU A 169 6.72 11.61 2.77
CA LEU A 169 5.93 12.38 1.81
C LEU A 169 4.62 11.67 1.45
N LEU A 170 4.61 10.33 1.36
CA LEU A 170 3.36 9.58 1.16
C LEU A 170 2.44 9.65 2.38
N SER A 171 2.98 9.61 3.60
CA SER A 171 2.18 9.83 4.82
C SER A 171 1.57 11.23 4.83
N ILE A 172 2.33 12.26 4.47
CA ILE A 172 1.80 13.63 4.33
C ILE A 172 0.70 13.68 3.26
N LEU A 173 0.91 13.05 2.10
CA LEU A 173 -0.09 13.01 1.04
C LEU A 173 -1.39 12.33 1.52
N ARG A 174 -1.29 11.25 2.29
CA ARG A 174 -2.44 10.55 2.88
C ARG A 174 -3.23 11.46 3.82
N VAL A 175 -2.54 12.20 4.71
CA VAL A 175 -3.16 13.20 5.59
C VAL A 175 -3.83 14.31 4.79
N LEU A 176 -3.17 14.84 3.75
CA LEU A 176 -3.73 15.89 2.89
C LEU A 176 -4.96 15.39 2.11
N LYS A 177 -4.93 14.17 1.56
CA LYS A 177 -6.10 13.53 0.93
C LYS A 177 -7.28 13.47 1.90
N SER A 178 -7.04 13.01 3.14
CA SER A 178 -8.07 12.95 4.19
C SER A 178 -8.65 14.33 4.51
N ARG A 179 -7.81 15.35 4.67
CA ARG A 179 -8.27 16.74 4.91
C ARG A 179 -9.10 17.28 3.75
N VAL A 180 -8.70 17.06 2.51
CA VAL A 180 -9.49 17.47 1.33
C VAL A 180 -10.84 16.76 1.30
N SER A 181 -10.88 15.44 1.53
CA SER A 181 -12.14 14.70 1.62
C SER A 181 -13.06 15.25 2.72
N ASN A 182 -12.49 15.60 3.88
CA ASN A 182 -13.25 16.23 4.97
C ASN A 182 -13.80 17.62 4.60
N VAL A 183 -13.01 18.43 3.89
CA VAL A 183 -13.47 19.73 3.36
C VAL A 183 -14.62 19.52 2.38
N MET A 184 -14.50 18.58 1.45
CA MET A 184 -15.54 18.24 0.48
C MET A 184 -16.83 17.77 1.15
N ALA A 185 -16.72 16.89 2.15
CA ALA A 185 -17.87 16.39 2.90
C ALA A 185 -18.57 17.52 3.68
N LYS A 186 -17.80 18.43 4.31
CA LYS A 186 -18.35 19.60 5.00
C LYS A 186 -19.05 20.55 4.04
N LEU A 187 -18.43 20.85 2.89
CA LEU A 187 -19.00 21.69 1.85
C LEU A 187 -20.31 21.12 1.28
N GLY A 188 -20.35 19.81 1.02
CA GLY A 188 -21.55 19.15 0.52
C GLY A 188 -22.75 19.27 1.46
N LYS A 189 -22.51 19.24 2.79
CA LYS A 189 -23.55 19.38 3.81
C LYS A 189 -23.93 20.84 4.11
N ASN A 190 -22.94 21.74 4.06
CA ASN A 190 -23.07 23.10 4.60
C ASN A 190 -23.00 24.18 3.51
N ARG A 191 -23.31 23.86 2.25
CA ARG A 191 -23.21 24.81 1.13
C ARG A 191 -24.00 26.10 1.35
N TYR A 192 -25.13 26.02 2.04
CA TYR A 192 -25.97 27.18 2.39
C TYR A 192 -25.27 28.17 3.33
N LEU A 193 -24.26 27.74 4.09
CA LEU A 193 -23.46 28.59 4.98
C LEU A 193 -22.39 29.41 4.24
N LEU A 194 -22.26 29.28 2.91
CA LEU A 194 -21.27 30.08 2.16
C LEU A 194 -21.58 31.59 2.15
N GLY A 195 -22.79 32.00 2.56
CA GLY A 195 -23.15 33.40 2.78
C GLY A 195 -22.68 33.93 4.15
N ASP A 196 -22.37 33.04 5.09
CA ASP A 196 -21.80 33.38 6.39
C ASP A 196 -20.30 33.71 6.21
N GLN A 197 -19.92 34.93 6.59
CA GLN A 197 -18.55 35.43 6.40
C GLN A 197 -17.52 34.66 7.24
N LEU A 198 -17.89 34.23 8.46
CA LEU A 198 -16.98 33.49 9.32
C LEU A 198 -16.74 32.08 8.77
N TYR A 199 -17.80 31.38 8.36
CA TYR A 199 -17.70 30.08 7.72
C TYR A 199 -16.87 30.14 6.43
N LYS A 200 -17.14 31.15 5.59
CA LYS A 200 -16.39 31.39 4.35
C LYS A 200 -14.91 31.65 4.63
N SER A 201 -14.57 32.49 5.62
CA SER A 201 -13.18 32.76 6.01
C SER A 201 -12.44 31.51 6.46
N LEU A 202 -13.02 30.73 7.38
CA LEU A 202 -12.41 29.50 7.89
C LEU A 202 -12.15 28.47 6.78
N LEU A 203 -13.07 28.39 5.83
CA LEU A 203 -12.91 27.51 4.67
C LEU A 203 -11.80 28.01 3.73
N VAL A 204 -11.71 29.31 3.49
CA VAL A 204 -10.64 29.92 2.68
C VAL A 204 -9.27 29.69 3.32
N ASP A 205 -9.16 29.80 4.65
CA ASP A 205 -7.92 29.54 5.38
C ASP A 205 -7.46 28.08 5.24
N GLU A 206 -8.38 27.13 5.43
CA GLU A 206 -8.12 25.69 5.25
C GLU A 206 -7.67 25.38 3.81
N LEU A 207 -8.37 25.93 2.81
CA LEU A 207 -8.01 25.76 1.40
C LEU A 207 -6.66 26.41 1.09
N THR A 208 -6.35 27.58 1.66
CA THR A 208 -5.05 28.24 1.50
C THR A 208 -3.92 27.37 2.03
N TYR A 209 -4.09 26.81 3.23
CA TYR A 209 -3.15 25.85 3.81
C TYR A 209 -2.95 24.64 2.90
N LEU A 210 -4.04 24.01 2.44
CA LEU A 210 -3.98 22.82 1.58
C LEU A 210 -3.24 23.09 0.27
N ARG A 211 -3.47 24.26 -0.35
CA ARG A 211 -2.74 24.69 -1.57
C ARG A 211 -1.25 24.78 -1.34
N GLN A 212 -0.83 25.44 -0.26
CA GLN A 212 0.58 25.61 0.07
C GLN A 212 1.25 24.27 0.41
N ALA A 213 0.57 23.43 1.20
CA ALA A 213 1.05 22.11 1.58
C ALA A 213 1.23 21.20 0.35
N LEU A 214 0.25 21.14 -0.56
CA LEU A 214 0.34 20.36 -1.80
C LEU A 214 1.45 20.87 -2.73
N LYS A 215 1.65 22.19 -2.80
CA LYS A 215 2.75 22.79 -3.57
C LYS A 215 4.12 22.39 -3.01
N SER A 216 4.29 22.42 -1.68
CA SER A 216 5.55 21.99 -1.03
C SER A 216 5.78 20.50 -1.27
N LEU A 217 4.77 19.68 -0.98
CA LEU A 217 4.79 18.24 -1.18
C LEU A 217 5.19 17.86 -2.62
N ASN A 218 4.59 18.50 -3.62
CA ASN A 218 4.88 18.20 -5.03
C ASN A 218 6.34 18.48 -5.41
N LYS A 219 6.97 19.50 -4.80
CA LYS A 219 8.40 19.80 -5.02
C LYS A 219 9.28 18.78 -4.31
N GLU A 220 8.96 18.47 -3.05
CA GLU A 220 9.73 17.51 -2.25
C GLU A 220 9.67 16.10 -2.84
N ILE A 221 8.52 15.65 -3.35
CA ILE A 221 8.36 14.37 -4.04
C ILE A 221 9.26 14.27 -5.27
N GLN A 222 9.31 15.33 -6.08
CA GLN A 222 10.15 15.36 -7.27
C GLN A 222 11.64 15.19 -6.92
N ILE A 223 12.09 15.66 -5.76
CA ILE A 223 13.46 15.50 -5.30
C ILE A 223 13.66 14.11 -4.70
N ALA A 224 12.80 13.71 -3.76
CA ALA A 224 12.95 12.46 -3.03
C ALA A 224 12.82 11.21 -3.92
N PHE A 225 12.01 11.26 -4.97
CA PHE A 225 11.81 10.08 -5.83
C PHE A 225 12.94 9.88 -6.84
N LYS A 226 13.77 10.90 -7.11
CA LYS A 226 14.93 10.79 -8.02
C LYS A 226 16.01 9.84 -7.53
N GLU A 227 15.98 9.48 -6.25
CA GLU A 227 16.87 8.45 -5.70
C GLU A 227 16.65 7.08 -6.39
N ILE A 228 15.43 6.80 -6.85
CA ILE A 228 15.02 5.44 -7.29
C ILE A 228 14.36 5.45 -8.67
N TYR A 229 13.71 6.55 -9.06
CA TYR A 229 12.89 6.62 -10.26
C TYR A 229 13.43 7.65 -11.26
N ASN A 230 13.25 7.35 -12.55
CA ASN A 230 13.51 8.32 -13.62
C ASN A 230 12.42 9.41 -13.65
N ASP A 231 12.71 10.53 -14.33
CA ASP A 231 11.79 11.68 -14.40
C ASP A 231 10.41 11.29 -14.97
N TYR A 232 10.35 10.39 -15.95
CA TYR A 232 9.07 9.91 -16.52
C TYR A 232 8.17 9.22 -15.49
N SER A 233 8.73 8.34 -14.67
CA SER A 233 7.99 7.61 -13.63
C SER A 233 7.51 8.56 -12.53
N ILE A 234 8.35 9.54 -12.19
CA ILE A 234 8.04 10.59 -11.23
C ILE A 234 6.87 11.44 -11.74
N ASP A 235 6.92 11.86 -13.00
CA ASP A 235 5.89 12.70 -13.59
C ASP A 235 4.56 11.95 -13.79
N GLU A 236 4.59 10.69 -14.24
CA GLU A 236 3.40 9.82 -14.28
C GLU A 236 2.74 9.74 -12.89
N TRP A 237 3.54 9.44 -11.86
CA TRP A 237 3.04 9.28 -10.50
C TRP A 237 2.46 10.59 -9.95
N ARG A 238 3.15 11.71 -10.11
CA ARG A 238 2.67 13.05 -9.67
C ARG A 238 1.40 13.45 -10.40
N TYR A 239 1.34 13.21 -11.71
CA TYR A 239 0.17 13.49 -12.54
C TYR A 239 -1.06 12.73 -12.04
N ARG A 240 -0.90 11.49 -11.60
CA ARG A 240 -2.03 10.69 -11.11
C ARG A 240 -2.44 11.01 -9.68
N HIS A 241 -1.47 11.33 -8.81
CA HIS A 241 -1.68 11.27 -7.36
C HIS A 241 -1.65 12.62 -6.65
N VAL A 242 -0.95 13.60 -7.21
CA VAL A 242 -0.79 14.94 -6.61
C VAL A 242 -1.56 15.98 -7.41
N ARG A 243 -1.51 15.91 -8.74
CA ARG A 243 -2.17 16.88 -9.63
C ARG A 243 -3.69 16.92 -9.45
N PRO A 244 -4.44 15.79 -9.38
CA PRO A 244 -5.90 15.86 -9.25
C PRO A 244 -6.32 16.54 -7.95
N LEU A 245 -5.60 16.26 -6.86
CA LEU A 245 -5.83 16.89 -5.56
C LEU A 245 -5.51 18.39 -5.61
N THR A 246 -4.42 18.76 -6.27
CA THR A 246 -4.02 20.17 -6.46
C THR A 246 -5.05 20.94 -7.28
N THR A 247 -5.51 20.37 -8.40
CA THR A 247 -6.55 20.95 -9.24
C THR A 247 -7.84 21.15 -8.45
N LEU A 248 -8.32 20.09 -7.78
CA LEU A 248 -9.53 20.14 -6.97
C LEU A 248 -9.48 21.24 -5.91
N VAL A 249 -8.39 21.33 -5.14
CA VAL A 249 -8.25 22.35 -4.10
C VAL A 249 -8.19 23.77 -4.69
N ASN A 250 -7.51 23.96 -5.82
CA ASN A 250 -7.47 25.26 -6.49
C ASN A 250 -8.86 25.68 -7.01
N ASP A 251 -9.60 24.75 -7.60
CA ASP A 251 -10.94 24.99 -8.14
C ASP A 251 -11.93 25.33 -7.01
N LEU A 252 -11.88 24.58 -5.91
CA LEU A 252 -12.68 24.86 -4.71
C LEU A 252 -12.35 26.22 -4.12
N TYR A 253 -11.06 26.54 -3.98
CA TYR A 253 -10.62 27.84 -3.49
C TYR A 253 -11.18 28.98 -4.35
N TRP A 254 -11.06 28.84 -5.68
CA TRP A 254 -11.60 29.84 -6.59
C TRP A 254 -13.12 29.96 -6.47
N HIS A 255 -13.84 28.84 -6.43
CA HIS A 255 -15.29 28.84 -6.28
C HIS A 255 -15.76 29.48 -4.97
N VAL A 256 -15.12 29.15 -3.84
CA VAL A 256 -15.48 29.70 -2.53
C VAL A 256 -15.27 31.22 -2.48
N LEU A 257 -14.17 31.72 -3.06
CA LEU A 257 -13.92 33.16 -3.11
C LEU A 257 -15.00 33.91 -3.91
N HIS A 258 -15.39 33.37 -5.06
CA HIS A 258 -16.26 34.05 -6.03
C HIS A 258 -17.75 33.70 -5.88
N VAL A 259 -18.11 32.79 -4.98
CA VAL A 259 -19.52 32.57 -4.63
C VAL A 259 -20.10 33.84 -4.02
N THR A 260 -21.04 34.43 -4.75
CA THR A 260 -22.02 35.39 -4.27
C THR A 260 -23.27 34.62 -3.92
N VAL A 261 -23.58 34.51 -2.62
CA VAL A 261 -24.87 33.98 -2.19
C VAL A 261 -25.89 35.07 -2.46
N GLN A 262 -26.79 34.84 -3.43
CA GLN A 262 -27.99 35.65 -3.55
C GLN A 262 -28.82 35.41 -2.29
N ALA A 263 -29.12 36.51 -1.60
CA ALA A 263 -29.97 36.53 -0.42
C ALA A 263 -31.41 36.10 -0.74
#